data_AF-A0A1B6MPQ4-F1
#
_entry.id   AF-A0A1B6MPQ4-F1
#
_cell.length_a   1.000
_cell.length_b   1.000
_cell.length_c   1.000
_cell.angle_alpha   90.00
_cell.angle_beta   90.00
_cell.angle_gamma   90.00
#
_symmetry.space_group_name_H-M   'P 1'
#
loop_
_entity.id
_entity.type
_entity.pdbx_description
1 polymer ?
#
loop_
_entity_poly.entity_id
_entity_poly.type
_entity_poly.pdbx_seq_one_letter_code
_entity_poly.pdbx_strand_id
1 'polypeptide(L)'
;LQCATIKVTVKFVNNMRLRVKVLENLLPPKEAPLMITPTRNTMHRLSKTEKRRANGQRASQRCRVCYKEGKRKQTVYFCAVCPEKPPLCELRCYEKYHEDK
;
A
#
# COMPACT_ATOMS: atom_id res chain seq x y z
N LEU A 1 -29.47 -67.28 -5.02
CA LEU A 1 -28.51 -66.23 -4.63
C LEU A 1 -27.94 -65.62 -5.92
N GLN A 2 -28.43 -64.46 -6.36
CA GLN A 2 -27.86 -63.75 -7.52
C GLN A 2 -27.15 -62.50 -7.02
N CYS A 3 -25.83 -62.47 -7.15
CA CYS A 3 -25.00 -61.33 -6.79
C CYS A 3 -25.08 -60.28 -7.92
N ALA A 4 -25.70 -59.13 -7.64
CA ALA A 4 -25.70 -58.01 -8.56
C ALA A 4 -24.36 -57.25 -8.46
N THR A 5 -23.63 -57.13 -9.56
CA THR A 5 -22.43 -56.31 -9.65
C THR A 5 -22.80 -54.84 -9.86
N ILE A 6 -22.45 -53.99 -8.90
CA ILE A 6 -22.64 -52.53 -8.98
C ILE A 6 -21.50 -51.94 -9.80
N LYS A 7 -21.80 -51.42 -11.00
CA LYS A 7 -20.84 -50.65 -11.79
C LYS A 7 -20.78 -49.22 -11.25
N VAL A 8 -19.70 -48.88 -10.52
CA VAL A 8 -19.41 -47.51 -10.13
C VAL A 8 -18.66 -46.82 -11.26
N THR A 9 -19.30 -45.88 -11.93
CA THR A 9 -18.63 -45.04 -12.94
C THR A 9 -18.06 -43.80 -12.27
N VAL A 10 -16.73 -43.69 -12.21
CA VAL A 10 -16.03 -42.48 -11.79
C VAL A 10 -15.88 -41.57 -13.01
N LYS A 11 -16.53 -40.40 -12.98
CA LYS A 11 -16.37 -39.37 -14.01
C LYS A 11 -15.20 -38.46 -13.64
N PHE A 12 -14.17 -38.43 -14.47
CA PHE A 12 -13.08 -37.46 -14.35
C PHE A 12 -13.61 -36.07 -14.73
N VAL A 13 -13.78 -35.18 -13.76
CA VAL A 13 -14.27 -33.81 -13.98
C VAL A 13 -13.08 -32.87 -14.10
N ASN A 14 -12.98 -32.20 -15.25
CA ASN A 14 -11.89 -31.30 -15.60
C ASN A 14 -11.77 -30.13 -14.61
N ASN A 15 -10.56 -29.91 -14.09
CA ASN A 15 -10.24 -29.15 -12.88
C ASN A 15 -10.11 -27.64 -13.12
N MET A 16 -11.24 -26.94 -13.29
CA MET A 16 -11.25 -25.47 -13.17
C MET A 16 -12.54 -24.92 -12.55
N ARG A 17 -13.68 -25.62 -12.71
CA ARG A 17 -14.98 -25.16 -12.19
C ARG A 17 -15.28 -25.60 -10.76
N LEU A 18 -14.61 -26.65 -10.26
CA LEU A 18 -14.84 -27.15 -8.90
C LEU A 18 -14.12 -26.31 -7.83
N ARG A 19 -12.96 -25.73 -8.16
CA ARG A 19 -12.19 -24.88 -7.23
C ARG A 19 -12.98 -23.66 -6.76
N VAL A 20 -13.75 -23.03 -7.63
CA VAL A 20 -14.53 -21.83 -7.29
C VAL A 20 -15.65 -22.16 -6.29
N LYS A 21 -16.40 -23.24 -6.54
CA LYS A 21 -17.49 -23.66 -5.63
C LYS A 21 -17.00 -24.09 -4.25
N VAL A 22 -15.83 -24.73 -4.19
CA VAL A 22 -15.22 -25.09 -2.90
C VAL A 22 -14.77 -23.83 -2.15
N LEU A 23 -14.22 -22.83 -2.85
CA LEU A 23 -13.84 -21.56 -2.25
C LEU A 23 -15.07 -20.80 -1.71
N GLU A 24 -16.17 -20.73 -2.45
CA GLU A 24 -17.41 -20.08 -2.02
C GLU A 24 -17.98 -20.68 -0.72
N ASN A 25 -17.82 -22.00 -0.52
CA ASN A 25 -18.31 -22.68 0.68
C ASN A 25 -17.36 -22.58 1.89
N LEU A 26 -16.09 -22.22 1.68
CA LEU A 26 -15.08 -22.06 2.74
C LEU A 26 -14.88 -20.60 3.14
N LEU A 27 -15.23 -19.67 2.27
CA LEU A 27 -15.21 -18.23 2.57
C LEU A 27 -16.43 -17.89 3.44
N PRO A 28 -16.25 -17.12 4.53
CA PRO A 28 -17.38 -16.61 5.28
C PRO A 28 -18.31 -15.77 4.37
N PRO A 29 -19.63 -15.75 4.63
CA PRO A 29 -20.57 -14.99 3.83
C PRO A 29 -20.11 -13.53 3.73
N LYS A 30 -20.27 -12.93 2.54
CA LYS A 30 -19.79 -11.59 2.14
C LYS A 30 -20.47 -10.43 2.89
N GLU A 31 -21.05 -10.71 4.05
CA GLU A 31 -21.85 -9.80 4.85
C GLU A 31 -21.05 -9.36 6.06
N ALA A 32 -19.98 -8.65 5.78
CA ALA A 32 -19.72 -7.45 6.55
C ALA A 32 -19.31 -6.40 5.52
N PRO A 33 -19.98 -5.23 5.44
CA PRO A 33 -19.29 -4.09 4.89
C PRO A 33 -17.98 -4.02 5.65
N LEU A 34 -16.85 -4.08 4.94
CA LEU A 34 -15.58 -3.76 5.54
C LEU A 34 -15.81 -2.38 6.15
N MET A 35 -15.97 -2.33 7.47
CA MET A 35 -15.89 -1.07 8.17
C MET A 35 -14.46 -0.66 7.86
N ILE A 36 -14.33 0.24 6.88
CA ILE A 36 -13.11 0.99 6.66
C ILE A 36 -13.05 1.86 7.91
N THR A 37 -12.65 1.24 9.02
CA THR A 37 -12.07 2.00 10.11
C THR A 37 -10.93 2.73 9.41
N PRO A 38 -10.89 4.07 9.45
CA PRO A 38 -9.72 4.76 8.96
C PRO A 38 -8.58 4.18 9.80
N THR A 39 -7.78 3.31 9.20
CA THR A 39 -6.57 2.83 9.83
C THR A 39 -5.82 4.12 10.14
N ARG A 40 -5.68 4.42 11.43
CA ARG A 40 -5.03 5.64 11.95
C ARG A 40 -3.52 5.65 11.66
N ASN A 41 -3.11 4.96 10.61
CA ASN A 41 -1.76 4.87 10.12
C ASN A 41 -1.84 5.34 8.68
N THR A 42 -2.09 6.64 8.50
CA THR A 42 -1.81 7.31 7.24
C THR A 42 -0.34 7.07 6.96
N MET A 43 -0.03 6.11 6.09
CA MET A 43 1.34 5.87 5.66
C MET A 43 1.81 7.14 4.96
N HIS A 44 2.56 7.96 5.68
CA HIS A 44 3.14 9.16 5.10
C HIS A 44 4.09 8.70 3.98
N ARG A 45 4.05 9.41 2.85
CA ARG A 45 4.88 9.07 1.71
C ARG A 45 5.47 10.36 1.17
N LEU A 46 6.77 10.31 0.91
CA LEU A 46 7.44 11.38 0.18
C LEU A 46 7.00 11.36 -1.28
N SER A 47 6.46 12.49 -1.71
CA SER A 47 6.16 12.80 -3.11
C SER A 47 7.21 13.76 -3.66
N LYS A 48 7.43 13.70 -4.97
CA LYS A 48 8.43 14.53 -5.65
C LYS A 48 7.78 15.78 -6.22
N THR A 49 8.45 16.91 -6.13
CA THR A 49 8.01 18.17 -6.73
C THR A 49 8.07 18.12 -8.25
N GLU A 50 6.97 18.55 -8.87
CA GLU A 50 6.85 18.72 -10.33
C GLU A 50 7.32 20.10 -10.80
N LYS A 51 7.29 21.09 -9.91
CA LYS A 51 7.70 22.47 -10.19
C LYS A 51 9.14 22.51 -10.72
N ARG A 52 9.34 23.24 -11.81
CA ARG A 52 10.66 23.53 -12.39
C ARG A 52 11.06 24.98 -12.11
N ARG A 53 12.36 25.22 -12.00
CA ARG A 53 12.97 26.55 -11.97
C ARG A 53 13.11 27.08 -13.40
N ALA A 54 13.39 28.37 -13.55
CA ALA A 54 13.61 29.02 -14.85
C ALA A 54 14.71 28.37 -15.69
N ASN A 55 15.72 27.76 -15.04
CA ASN A 55 16.81 27.03 -15.68
C ASN A 55 16.45 25.58 -16.09
N GLY A 56 15.17 25.20 -16.04
CA GLY A 56 14.69 23.85 -16.37
C GLY A 56 14.97 22.78 -15.29
N GLN A 57 15.75 23.08 -14.25
CA GLN A 57 15.99 22.15 -13.15
C GLN A 57 14.77 22.03 -12.23
N ARG A 58 14.62 20.88 -11.56
CA ARG A 58 13.52 20.70 -10.59
C ARG A 58 13.69 21.67 -9.41
N ALA A 59 12.59 22.27 -8.98
CA ALA A 59 12.60 23.15 -7.82
C ALA A 59 12.87 22.34 -6.57
N SER A 60 14.04 22.55 -5.97
CA SER A 60 14.40 22.03 -4.67
C SER A 60 14.12 23.06 -3.57
N GLN A 61 13.69 22.58 -2.41
CA GLN A 61 13.50 23.34 -1.18
C GLN A 61 14.49 22.88 -0.10
N ARG A 62 14.67 23.65 0.97
CA ARG A 62 15.55 23.27 2.08
C ARG A 62 14.86 22.22 2.95
N CYS A 63 15.54 21.14 3.30
CA CYS A 63 14.99 20.14 4.22
C CYS A 63 14.77 20.75 5.60
N ARG A 64 13.57 20.60 6.16
CA ARG A 64 13.21 21.17 7.47
C ARG A 64 14.03 20.59 8.62
N VAL A 65 14.29 19.28 8.60
CA VAL A 65 15.10 18.58 9.62
C VAL A 65 16.56 18.97 9.52
N CYS A 66 17.14 18.93 8.31
CA CYS A 66 18.55 19.32 8.12
C CYS A 66 18.79 20.78 8.52
N TYR A 67 17.85 21.66 8.24
CA TYR A 67 17.95 23.07 8.63
C TYR A 67 17.99 23.23 10.16
N LYS A 68 17.17 22.47 10.91
CA LYS A 68 17.24 22.43 12.39
C LYS A 68 18.58 21.89 12.89
N GLU A 69 19.16 20.92 12.21
CA GLU A 69 20.49 20.35 12.52
C GLU A 69 21.67 21.22 12.04
N GLY A 70 21.44 22.41 11.47
CA GLY A 70 22.48 23.29 10.91
C GLY A 70 23.09 22.81 9.58
N LYS A 71 22.56 21.75 8.98
CA LYS A 71 23.03 21.19 7.70
C LYS A 71 22.31 21.84 6.52
N ARG A 72 23.08 22.37 5.57
CA ARG A 72 22.53 22.93 4.32
C ARG A 72 22.29 21.82 3.30
N LYS A 73 21.12 21.17 3.35
CA LYS A 73 20.67 20.20 2.33
C LYS A 73 19.39 20.68 1.64
N GLN A 74 19.37 20.52 0.32
CA GLN A 74 18.20 20.77 -0.52
C GLN A 74 17.56 19.45 -0.96
N THR A 75 16.23 19.43 -1.06
CA THR A 75 15.46 18.24 -1.44
C THR A 75 14.39 18.64 -2.45
N VAL A 76 14.05 17.70 -3.32
CA VAL A 76 12.91 17.82 -4.24
C VAL A 76 11.68 17.08 -3.73
N TYR A 77 11.76 16.55 -2.51
CA TYR A 77 10.75 15.69 -1.92
C TYR A 77 10.03 16.38 -0.77
N PHE A 78 8.74 16.13 -0.66
CA PHE A 78 7.88 16.64 0.40
C PHE A 78 6.86 15.57 0.82
N CYS A 79 6.40 15.62 2.07
CA CYS A 79 5.32 14.73 2.52
C CYS A 79 3.97 15.28 2.07
N ALA A 80 3.27 14.60 1.16
CA ALA A 80 1.98 15.08 0.63
C ALA A 80 0.83 14.93 1.64
N VAL A 81 1.00 14.06 2.64
CA VAL A 81 -0.04 13.73 3.64
C VAL A 81 -0.08 14.75 4.78
N CYS A 82 1.06 15.33 5.13
CA CYS A 82 1.11 16.37 6.16
C CYS A 82 0.45 17.68 5.69
N PRO A 83 -0.29 18.40 6.55
CA PRO A 83 -0.96 19.65 6.18
C PRO A 83 0.03 20.74 5.74
N GLU A 84 1.20 20.78 6.37
CA GLU A 84 2.26 21.73 6.06
C GLU A 84 3.09 21.37 4.82
N LYS A 85 2.89 20.17 4.25
CA LYS A 85 3.67 19.62 3.13
C LYS A 85 5.19 19.85 3.29
N PRO A 86 5.79 19.36 4.39
CA PRO A 86 7.16 19.68 4.75
C PRO A 86 8.16 19.09 3.73
N PRO A 87 9.14 19.88 3.26
CA PRO A 87 10.24 19.37 2.46
C PRO A 87 11.21 18.57 3.34
N LEU A 88 11.42 17.30 3.00
CA LEU A 88 12.21 16.33 3.76
C LEU A 88 13.17 15.58 2.84
N CYS A 89 14.30 15.12 3.38
CA CYS A 89 15.19 14.21 2.67
C CYS A 89 14.60 12.79 2.69
N GLU A 90 15.03 11.96 1.74
CA GLU A 90 14.73 10.53 1.75
C GLU A 90 15.25 9.85 3.03
N LEU A 91 14.53 8.83 3.51
CA LEU A 91 14.88 7.96 4.64
C LEU A 91 15.05 8.72 5.98
N ARG A 92 16.28 9.10 6.35
CA ARG A 92 16.61 9.58 7.71
C ARG A 92 15.81 10.80 8.17
N CYS A 93 15.62 11.80 7.30
CA CYS A 93 14.87 13.00 7.69
C CYS A 93 13.36 12.77 7.65
N TYR A 94 12.92 11.80 6.86
CA TYR A 94 11.53 11.40 6.80
C TYR A 94 11.14 10.68 8.10
N GLU A 95 11.91 9.70 8.53
CA GLU A 95 11.67 8.96 9.78
C GLU A 95 11.66 9.90 10.98
N LYS A 96 12.74 10.66 11.19
CA LYS A 96 12.84 11.63 12.30
C LYS A 96 11.68 12.62 12.39
N TYR A 97 11.18 13.11 11.26
CA TYR A 97 10.08 14.09 11.28
C TYR A 97 8.73 13.45 11.66
N HIS A 98 8.58 12.16 11.41
CA HIS A 98 7.35 11.41 11.67
C HIS A 98 7.41 10.55 12.93
N GLU A 99 8.58 10.33 13.52
CA GLU A 99 8.74 9.75 14.86
C GLU A 99 8.19 10.70 15.94
N ASP A 100 8.35 12.01 15.75
CA ASP A 100 7.95 13.04 16.70
C ASP A 100 6.46 13.46 16.58
N LYS A 101 5.64 12.79 15.77
CA LYS A 101 4.32 13.29 15.34
C LYS A 101 3.23 12.21 15.29
#